data_AF-M1CFK2-F1
#
_entry.id   AF-M1CFK2-F1
#
_cell.length_a   1.000
_cell.length_b   1.000
_cell.length_c   1.000
_cell.angle_alpha   90.00
_cell.angle_beta   90.00
_cell.angle_gamma   90.00
#
_symmetry.space_group_name_H-M   'P 1'
#
loop_
_entity.id
_entity.type
_entity.pdbx_description
1 polymer ?
#
loop_
_entity_poly.entity_id
_entity_poly.type
_entity_poly.pdbx_seq_one_letter_code
_entity_poly.pdbx_strand_id
1 'polypeptide(L)' 'MACHVLRGEFSKDFVEGYRAIFIDSDRNPKWEPSRLELIRDDDVDRFFSKIDDEDWEDLKLPPRSNLP' A
#
# COMPACT_ATOMS: atom_id res chain seq x y z
N MET A 1 3.32 -3.55 -5.02
CA MET A 1 2.30 -3.39 -3.95
C MET A 1 2.86 -2.95 -2.61
N ALA A 2 3.49 -3.82 -1.80
CA ALA A 2 3.86 -3.48 -0.42
C ALA A 2 4.70 -2.19 -0.30
N CYS A 3 5.64 -1.98 -1.23
CA CYS A 3 6.49 -0.80 -1.25
C CYS A 3 5.72 0.50 -1.53
N HIS A 4 4.75 0.51 -2.46
CA HIS A 4 3.89 1.68 -2.70
C HIS A 4 3.00 2.00 -1.49
N VAL A 5 2.51 0.99 -0.78
CA VAL A 5 1.73 1.17 0.47
C VAL A 5 2.58 1.80 1.57
N LEU A 6 3.80 1.29 1.80
CA LEU A 6 4.69 1.82 2.84
C LEU A 6 5.27 3.20 2.50
N ARG A 7 5.51 3.49 1.21
CA ARG A 7 5.91 4.82 0.73
C ARG A 7 4.79 5.85 0.86
N GLY A 8 3.52 5.40 0.96
CA GLY A 8 2.36 6.28 1.06
C GLY A 8 2.16 7.17 -0.17
N GLU A 9 2.65 6.73 -1.33
CA GLU A 9 2.74 7.54 -2.56
C GLU A 9 1.36 7.87 -3.13
N PHE A 10 0.44 6.92 -3.08
CA PHE A 10 -0.91 7.06 -3.66
C PHE A 10 -2.01 7.22 -2.61
N SER A 11 -1.78 6.78 -1.37
CA SER A 11 -2.74 6.94 -0.27
C SER A 11 -2.02 6.99 1.07
N LYS A 12 -2.58 7.78 2.01
CA LYS A 12 -2.14 7.87 3.41
C LYS A 12 -2.93 6.94 4.33
N ASP A 13 -3.85 6.15 3.77
CA ASP A 13 -4.78 5.31 4.54
C ASP A 13 -4.06 4.25 5.36
N PHE A 14 -2.87 3.79 4.95
CA PHE A 14 -2.10 2.88 5.78
C PHE A 14 -1.73 3.50 7.15
N VAL A 15 -1.27 4.76 7.13
CA VAL A 15 -0.94 5.51 8.36
C VAL A 15 -2.20 5.88 9.14
N GLU A 16 -3.27 6.25 8.44
CA GLU A 16 -4.56 6.57 9.05
C GLU A 16 -5.18 5.36 9.77
N GLY A 17 -5.06 4.17 9.18
CA GLY A 17 -5.49 2.93 9.82
C GLY A 17 -4.70 2.65 11.10
N TYR A 18 -3.38 2.88 11.07
CA TYR A 18 -2.55 2.78 12.26
C TYR A 18 -2.95 3.80 13.34
N ARG A 19 -3.19 5.06 12.96
CA ARG A 19 -3.68 6.11 13.87
C ARG A 19 -4.98 5.68 14.55
N ALA A 20 -5.98 5.27 13.76
CA ALA A 20 -7.32 4.94 14.26
C ALA A 20 -7.32 3.72 15.20
N ILE A 21 -6.44 2.73 14.95
CA ILE A 21 -6.40 1.49 15.73
C ILE A 21 -5.51 1.63 16.97
N PHE A 22 -4.31 2.21 16.82
CA PHE A 22 -3.26 2.14 17.84
C PHE A 22 -2.97 3.46 18.54
N ILE A 23 -3.05 4.59 17.83
CA ILE A 23 -2.71 5.89 18.42
C ILE A 23 -3.92 6.45 19.16
N ASP A 24 -4.99 6.74 18.41
CA ASP A 24 -6.18 7.38 18.96
C ASP A 24 -7.16 6.34 19.50
N SER A 25 -7.03 5.08 19.09
CA SER A 25 -7.90 3.96 19.49
C SER A 25 -9.40 4.25 19.28
N ASP A 26 -9.73 5.18 18.38
CA ASP A 26 -11.09 5.61 18.07
C ASP A 26 -11.84 4.59 17.19
N ARG A 27 -11.09 3.69 16.54
CA ARG A 27 -11.59 2.71 15.56
C ARG A 27 -12.41 3.37 14.44
N ASN A 28 -12.14 4.64 14.14
CA ASN A 28 -12.84 5.44 13.15
C ASN A 28 -11.85 6.04 12.14
N PRO A 29 -11.31 5.22 11.23
CA PRO A 29 -10.39 5.68 10.22
C PRO A 29 -11.09 6.58 9.19
N LYS A 30 -10.42 7.67 8.83
CA LYS A 30 -10.88 8.68 7.86
C LYS A 30 -10.26 8.39 6.49
N TRP A 31 -10.79 7.38 5.82
CA TRP A 31 -10.32 6.97 4.50
C TRP A 31 -10.50 8.04 3.43
N GLU A 32 -9.55 8.11 2.50
CA GLU A 32 -9.63 9.00 1.34
C GLU A 32 -9.32 8.25 0.03
N PRO A 33 -10.32 8.09 -0.86
CA PRO A 33 -11.72 8.51 -0.74
C PRO A 33 -12.51 7.68 0.29
N SER A 34 -13.53 8.29 0.88
CA SER A 34 -14.31 7.71 2.00
C SER A 34 -15.23 6.55 1.61
N ARG A 35 -15.31 6.22 0.33
CA ARG A 35 -16.23 5.25 -0.23
C ARG A 35 -15.59 4.46 -1.37
N LEU A 36 -15.88 3.16 -1.43
CA LEU A 36 -15.33 2.26 -2.43
C LEU A 36 -15.78 2.62 -3.86
N GLU A 37 -17.00 3.15 -4.05
CA GLU A 37 -17.49 3.48 -5.40
C GLU A 37 -16.75 4.68 -6.03
N LEU A 38 -15.93 5.38 -5.25
CA LEU A 38 -15.11 6.50 -5.71
C LEU A 38 -13.70 6.06 -6.14
N ILE A 39 -13.32 4.81 -5.87
CA ILE A 39 -12.04 4.23 -6.30
C ILE A 39 -12.17 3.77 -7.74
N ARG A 40 -11.24 4.19 -8.60
CA ARG A 40 -11.15 3.72 -9.98
C ARG A 40 -10.18 2.55 -10.09
N ASP A 41 -10.35 1.73 -11.12
CA ASP A 41 -9.41 0.64 -11.43
C ASP A 41 -7.97 1.18 -11.59
N ASP A 42 -7.80 2.34 -12.24
CA ASP A 42 -6.51 3.01 -12.38
C ASP A 42 -5.84 3.34 -11.03
N ASP A 43 -6.61 3.62 -9.98
CA ASP A 43 -6.07 3.92 -8.65
C ASP A 43 -5.50 2.66 -8.00
N VAL A 44 -6.14 1.51 -8.24
CA VAL A 44 -5.66 0.19 -7.79
C VAL A 44 -4.42 -0.23 -8.55
N ASP A 45 -4.44 -0.07 -9.88
CA ASP A 45 -3.35 -0.47 -10.77
C ASP A 45 -2.02 0.20 -10.41
N ARG A 46 -2.05 1.46 -9.94
CA ARG A 46 -0.87 2.17 -9.43
C ARG A 46 -0.17 1.44 -8.28
N PHE A 47 -0.88 0.76 -7.40
CA PHE A 47 -0.23 -0.02 -6.34
C PHE A 47 0.52 -1.25 -6.88
N PHE A 48 0.16 -1.74 -8.07
CA PHE A 48 0.77 -2.89 -8.72
C PHE A 48 1.80 -2.54 -9.79
N SER A 49 1.91 -1.26 -10.17
CA SER A 49 2.96 -0.81 -11.07
C SER A 49 4.35 -1.01 -10.45
N LYS A 50 5.37 -0.95 -11.31
CA LYS A 50 6.75 -0.86 -10.85
C LYS A 50 6.99 0.50 -10.21
N ILE A 51 7.91 0.54 -9.26
CA ILE A 51 8.43 1.79 -8.73
C ILE A 51 9.35 2.39 -9.81
N ASP A 52 9.03 3.63 -10.20
CA ASP A 52 9.81 4.41 -11.17
C ASP A 52 10.79 5.32 -10.40
N ASP A 53 11.85 4.71 -9.90
CA ASP A 53 12.86 5.35 -9.06
C ASP A 53 14.21 4.73 -9.44
N GLU A 54 15.17 5.58 -9.83
CA GLU A 54 16.46 5.14 -10.39
C GLU A 54 17.28 4.34 -9.36
N ASP A 55 17.09 4.64 -8.07
CA ASP A 55 17.76 3.95 -6.96
C ASP A 55 16.99 2.71 -6.46
N TRP A 56 15.92 2.30 -7.16
CA TRP A 56 15.09 1.18 -6.74
C TRP A 56 15.40 -0.13 -7.49
N GLU A 57 15.78 -1.16 -6.72
CA GLU A 57 15.94 -2.53 -7.23
C GLU A 57 14.94 -3.50 -6.59
N ASP A 58 14.33 -4.34 -7.43
CA ASP A 58 13.47 -5.43 -6.95
C ASP A 58 14.28 -6.45 -6.15
N LEU A 59 13.84 -6.74 -4.93
CA LEU A 59 14.41 -7.78 -4.08
C LEU A 59 14.41 -9.14 -4.79
N LYS A 60 15.61 -9.64 -5.11
CA LYS A 60 15.81 -10.97 -5.70
C LYS A 60 15.94 -12.01 -4.59
N LEU A 61 14.87 -12.78 -4.38
CA LEU A 61 14.90 -13.91 -3.45
C LEU A 61 15.58 -15.12 -4.11
N PRO A 62 16.34 -15.93 -3.35
CA PRO A 62 16.86 -17.18 -3.87
C PRO A 62 15.71 -18.13 -4.25
N PRO A 63 15.94 -19.07 -5.19
CA PRO A 63 14.96 -20.09 -5.50
C PRO A 63 14.53 -20.81 -4.22
N ARG A 64 13.22 -20.95 -4.00
CA ARG A 64 12.71 -21.74 -2.88
C ARG A 64 13.07 -23.20 -3.11
N SER A 65 13.91 -23.76 -2.24
CA SER A 65 14.45 -25.12 -2.33
C SER A 65 13.42 -26.25 -2.17
N ASN A 66 12.19 -25.94 -1.77
CA ASN A 66 11.15 -26.92 -1.43
C ASN A 66 9.82 -26.73 -2.17
N LEU A 67 9.82 -26.24 -3.41
CA LEU A 67 8.66 -26.40 -4.29
C LEU A 67 8.76 -27.77 -4.96
N PRO A 68 7.70 -28.61 -4.95
CA PRO A 68 7.65 -29.79 -5.81
C PRO A 68 7.74 -29.41 -7.29
#